data_AF-A0A2E8LJH5-F1
#
_entry.id   AF-A0A2E8LJH5-F1
#
_cell.length_a   1.000
_cell.length_b   1.000
_cell.length_c   1.000
_cell.angle_alpha   90.00
_cell.angle_beta   90.00
_cell.angle_gamma   90.00
#
_symmetry.space_group_name_H-M   'P 1'
#
loop_
_entity.id
_entity.type
_entity.pdbx_description
1 polymer ?
#
loop_
_entity_poly.entity_id
_entity_poly.type
_entity_poly.pdbx_seq_one_letter_code
_entity_poly.pdbx_strand_id
1 'polypeptide(L)'
;MGALVAGVGLFLAVFVGLAASPASAGAVGSGYDEVDVPDLLWAADHLDLAGPAELQRTGVAVINFILNLTGRTDAECDLGYGALIDPYGSRRYESVWAGEELAMLDWVADHYCISREQAQVFGAALLSFFAGLDAGSRGMEVVRPDLPVATEVAPVAVSGTGTQTVTLTTGLPADYQVVALTHAGTGSFRVAGLDVAGNELEVLVARDGTFHGRVVAEGPESIAILAVTADGDWTATFLPVTVATPFGTGRTAGGMQDDVLLLPTAVSADAGLVTARHDGGADFIVWEFGPDGRPNALPINQIGAWSGQADLSDGTRFLEVAATGEWVMAEGASLPPRRVGVPGVTRGDGRLDVAWVAPADGGSPLTGFDVWIKVATADDLIQNWTKVEAAAGATTHTLTELVNGTTYHVVVRARNAAGAGPWSEAVAMAPLSASAPDAVGSLAASAGDRQAQLSWVAPASGSDGVTYRVTWYDEDLAGSEPSASTQSRPDSTRAERRERSNDQRSVQV
;
A
#
# COMPACT_ATOMS: atom_id res chain seq x y z
N MET A 1 46.80 9.86 83.48
CA MET A 1 45.92 8.92 82.74
C MET A 1 44.50 9.30 83.09
N GLY A 2 43.77 9.94 82.17
CA GLY A 2 42.46 10.50 82.45
C GLY A 2 41.50 10.35 81.26
N ALA A 3 40.23 10.57 81.58
CA ALA A 3 39.05 10.77 80.73
C ALA A 3 38.26 9.53 80.27
N LEU A 4 37.22 9.24 81.05
CA LEU A 4 35.86 8.97 80.56
C LEU A 4 35.22 10.33 80.22
N VAL A 5 34.82 10.59 78.96
CA VAL A 5 33.82 11.61 78.60
C VAL A 5 33.05 11.14 77.36
N ALA A 6 31.74 11.32 77.42
CA ALA A 6 30.72 10.98 76.45
C ALA A 6 30.59 12.00 75.30
N GLY A 7 30.12 11.51 74.15
CA GLY A 7 29.14 12.18 73.29
C GLY A 7 29.63 13.26 72.31
N VAL A 8 28.81 13.43 71.25
CA VAL A 8 28.85 14.43 70.17
C VAL A 8 29.69 13.99 68.95
N GLY A 9 29.18 13.84 67.73
CA GLY A 9 27.85 14.04 67.17
C GLY A 9 27.87 13.61 65.69
N LEU A 10 26.92 12.76 65.29
CA LEU A 10 26.71 12.38 63.90
C LEU A 10 25.92 13.52 63.23
N PHE A 11 26.55 14.27 62.32
CA PHE A 11 25.86 15.26 61.50
C PHE A 11 24.93 14.54 60.53
N LEU A 12 23.66 14.47 60.88
CA LEU A 12 22.58 14.13 59.98
C LEU A 12 22.35 15.35 59.07
N ALA A 13 22.99 15.37 57.89
CA ALA A 13 22.60 16.29 56.84
C ALA A 13 21.24 15.82 56.31
N VAL A 14 20.17 16.44 56.81
CA VAL A 14 18.83 16.37 56.23
C VAL A 14 18.91 17.05 54.87
N PHE A 15 19.16 16.27 53.81
CA PHE A 15 18.75 16.68 52.48
C PHE A 15 17.23 16.58 52.44
N VAL A 16 16.58 17.74 52.57
CA VAL A 16 15.19 17.93 52.19
C VAL A 16 15.06 17.45 50.75
N GLY A 17 14.19 16.46 50.57
CA GLY A 17 13.93 15.85 49.27
C GLY A 17 13.58 16.91 48.24
N LEU A 18 14.45 17.04 47.24
CA LEU A 18 13.96 17.21 45.89
C LEU A 18 13.35 15.87 45.53
N ALA A 19 12.02 15.82 45.48
CA ALA A 19 11.35 14.77 44.75
C ALA A 19 11.89 14.83 43.33
N ALA A 20 12.85 13.96 43.00
CA ALA A 20 13.04 13.58 41.62
C ALA A 20 11.68 13.09 41.18
N SER A 21 11.12 13.74 40.16
CA SER A 21 9.97 13.22 39.43
C SER A 21 10.20 11.72 39.22
N PRO A 22 9.20 10.84 39.40
CA PRO A 22 9.39 9.46 39.00
C PRO A 22 9.86 9.52 37.54
N ALA A 23 11.07 9.03 37.27
CA ALA A 23 11.54 8.87 35.90
C ALA A 23 10.43 8.12 35.18
N SER A 24 9.77 8.82 34.26
CA SER A 24 8.50 8.37 33.68
C SER A 24 8.72 6.98 33.11
N ALA A 25 7.91 6.02 33.56
CA ALA A 25 7.99 4.67 33.02
C ALA A 25 7.72 4.76 31.51
N GLY A 26 8.71 4.42 30.69
CA GLY A 26 8.63 4.45 29.25
C GLY A 26 8.39 3.03 28.74
N ALA A 27 7.32 2.84 27.99
CA ALA A 27 7.11 1.58 27.31
C ALA A 27 7.87 1.60 25.98
N VAL A 28 8.68 0.57 25.74
CA VAL A 28 9.53 0.47 24.55
C VAL A 28 9.15 -0.82 23.83
N GLY A 29 8.65 -0.69 22.61
CA GLY A 29 8.24 -1.81 21.77
C GLY A 29 9.38 -2.30 20.89
N SER A 30 9.58 -3.62 20.80
CA SER A 30 10.46 -4.24 19.80
C SER A 30 9.72 -5.37 19.10
N GLY A 31 9.93 -5.48 17.78
CA GLY A 31 9.36 -6.51 16.93
C GLY A 31 10.36 -7.63 16.63
N TYR A 32 9.86 -8.84 16.45
CA TYR A 32 10.63 -10.02 16.06
C TYR A 32 9.97 -10.71 14.88
N ASP A 33 10.79 -11.33 14.03
CA ASP A 33 10.29 -12.17 12.96
C ASP A 33 9.55 -13.38 13.55
N GLU A 34 8.45 -13.75 12.88
CA GLU A 34 7.57 -14.81 13.36
C GLU A 34 8.30 -16.14 13.58
N VAL A 35 9.38 -16.38 12.83
CA VAL A 35 10.21 -17.59 12.92
C VAL A 35 11.09 -17.64 14.17
N ASP A 36 11.45 -16.49 14.75
CA ASP A 36 12.37 -16.40 15.90
C ASP A 36 11.63 -16.36 17.24
N VAL A 37 10.34 -15.99 17.21
CA VAL A 37 9.51 -15.90 18.42
C VAL A 37 9.46 -17.19 19.24
N PRO A 38 9.36 -18.40 18.66
CA PRO A 38 9.36 -19.62 19.47
C PRO A 38 10.65 -19.79 20.29
N ASP A 39 11.80 -19.38 19.77
CA ASP A 39 13.08 -19.48 20.47
C ASP A 39 13.18 -18.45 21.61
N LEU A 40 12.59 -17.26 21.44
CA LEU A 40 12.46 -16.25 22.51
C LEU A 40 11.55 -16.74 23.63
N LEU A 41 10.39 -17.30 23.29
CA LEU A 41 9.44 -17.83 24.27
C LEU A 41 10.03 -19.00 25.05
N TRP A 42 10.68 -19.93 24.34
CA TRP A 42 11.36 -21.04 24.97
C TRP A 42 12.49 -20.56 25.90
N ALA A 43 13.30 -19.60 25.46
CA ALA A 43 14.39 -19.07 26.29
C ALA A 43 13.88 -18.39 27.57
N ALA A 44 12.78 -17.64 27.48
CA ALA A 44 12.16 -17.03 28.66
C ALA A 44 11.69 -18.10 29.66
N ASP A 45 11.01 -19.13 29.21
CA ASP A 45 10.56 -20.25 30.06
C ASP A 45 11.74 -21.03 30.66
N HIS A 46 12.76 -21.34 29.85
CA HIS A 46 13.97 -22.04 30.30
C HIS A 46 14.72 -21.28 31.41
N LEU A 47 14.66 -19.95 31.38
CA LEU A 47 15.29 -19.06 32.35
C LEU A 47 14.36 -18.64 33.50
N ASP A 48 13.15 -19.20 33.59
CA ASP A 48 12.13 -18.89 34.59
C ASP A 48 11.72 -17.39 34.59
N LEU A 49 11.60 -16.83 33.39
CA LEU A 49 11.16 -15.45 33.14
C LEU A 49 9.72 -15.43 32.65
N ALA A 50 8.96 -14.39 32.98
CA ALA A 50 7.54 -14.28 32.67
C ALA A 50 7.22 -14.20 31.17
N GLY A 51 8.23 -13.93 30.33
CA GLY A 51 8.08 -13.91 28.87
C GLY A 51 9.12 -13.00 28.20
N PRO A 52 8.92 -12.69 26.91
CA PRO A 52 9.88 -11.92 26.11
C PRO A 52 10.21 -10.53 26.68
N ALA A 53 9.23 -9.86 27.30
CA ALA A 53 9.47 -8.54 27.90
C ALA A 53 10.45 -8.60 29.09
N GLU A 54 10.42 -9.66 29.90
CA GLU A 54 11.38 -9.84 31.00
C GLU A 54 12.72 -10.37 30.48
N LEU A 55 12.70 -11.19 29.43
CA LEU A 55 13.89 -11.62 28.70
C LEU A 55 14.69 -10.42 28.16
N GLN A 56 14.03 -9.45 27.53
CA GLN A 56 14.63 -8.22 27.02
C GLN A 56 15.31 -7.42 28.14
N ARG A 57 14.59 -7.15 29.24
CA ARG A 57 15.11 -6.41 30.39
C ARG A 57 16.32 -7.11 31.02
N THR A 58 16.21 -8.43 31.22
CA THR A 58 17.30 -9.24 31.78
C THR A 58 18.51 -9.29 30.84
N GLY A 59 18.29 -9.40 29.54
CA GLY A 59 19.32 -9.37 28.51
C GLY A 59 20.14 -8.08 28.53
N VAL A 60 19.47 -6.92 28.53
CA VAL A 60 20.12 -5.61 28.65
C VAL A 60 20.90 -5.49 29.96
N ALA A 61 20.35 -5.99 31.06
CA ALA A 61 21.04 -6.02 32.35
C ALA A 61 22.33 -6.86 32.33
N VAL A 62 22.30 -8.01 31.65
CA VAL A 62 23.48 -8.87 31.47
C VAL A 62 24.54 -8.17 30.62
N ILE A 63 24.15 -7.51 29.53
CA ILE A 63 25.07 -6.72 28.69
C ILE A 63 25.75 -5.64 29.53
N ASN A 64 24.96 -4.83 30.25
CA ASN A 64 25.47 -3.79 31.13
C ASN A 64 26.42 -4.35 32.20
N PHE A 65 26.10 -5.49 32.80
CA PHE A 65 26.96 -6.16 33.77
C PHE A 65 28.31 -6.56 33.17
N ILE A 66 28.32 -7.17 31.97
CA ILE A 66 29.54 -7.58 31.28
C ILE A 66 30.41 -6.36 30.93
N LEU A 67 29.81 -5.28 30.44
CA LEU A 67 30.55 -4.06 30.10
C LEU A 67 31.19 -3.42 31.34
N ASN A 68 30.46 -3.38 32.46
CA ASN A 68 31.00 -2.91 33.74
C ASN A 68 32.15 -3.79 34.26
N LEU A 69 32.06 -5.12 34.11
CA LEU A 69 33.14 -6.03 34.49
C LEU A 69 34.40 -5.85 33.64
N THR A 70 34.22 -5.61 32.35
CA THR A 70 35.34 -5.47 31.40
C THR A 70 35.95 -4.07 31.43
N GLY A 71 35.30 -3.10 32.08
CA GLY A 71 35.74 -1.71 32.14
C GLY A 71 35.65 -0.98 30.80
N ARG A 72 34.84 -1.48 29.87
CA ARG A 72 34.61 -0.85 28.56
C ARG A 72 33.54 0.21 28.67
N THR A 73 33.97 1.45 28.86
CA THR A 73 33.07 2.61 29.01
C THR A 73 32.95 3.48 27.77
N ASP A 74 33.91 3.37 26.84
CA ASP A 74 33.91 4.14 25.60
C ASP A 74 32.87 3.60 24.62
N ALA A 75 32.24 4.47 23.84
CA ALA A 75 31.26 4.05 22.83
C ALA A 75 31.93 3.24 21.71
N GLU A 76 31.30 2.13 21.32
CA GLU A 76 31.76 1.19 20.29
C GLU A 76 30.97 1.37 18.96
N CYS A 77 30.73 2.62 18.54
CA CYS A 77 29.95 2.91 17.32
C CYS A 77 30.55 2.30 16.04
N ASP A 78 31.88 2.13 15.99
CA ASP A 78 32.60 1.61 14.81
C ASP A 78 32.22 0.16 14.47
N LEU A 79 31.54 -0.55 15.38
CA LEU A 79 31.05 -1.91 15.15
C LEU A 79 29.82 -1.97 14.24
N GLY A 80 29.10 -0.86 14.07
CA GLY A 80 27.97 -0.77 13.14
C GLY A 80 26.78 -1.67 13.50
N TYR A 81 26.59 -2.02 14.78
CA TYR A 81 25.52 -2.92 15.21
C TYR A 81 24.12 -2.43 14.85
N GLY A 82 23.90 -1.12 14.76
CA GLY A 82 22.61 -0.54 14.37
C GLY A 82 22.14 -0.93 12.97
N ALA A 83 23.06 -1.29 12.05
CA ALA A 83 22.69 -1.78 10.73
C ALA A 83 22.30 -3.27 10.73
N LEU A 84 22.69 -4.02 11.77
CA LEU A 84 22.54 -5.48 11.85
C LEU A 84 21.34 -5.92 12.67
N ILE A 85 20.83 -5.06 13.55
CA ILE A 85 19.73 -5.37 14.45
C ILE A 85 18.46 -4.73 13.88
N ASP A 86 17.55 -5.55 13.38
CA ASP A 86 16.23 -5.10 12.95
C ASP A 86 15.25 -5.18 14.13
N PRO A 87 14.78 -4.04 14.68
CA PRO A 87 13.82 -4.05 15.78
C PRO A 87 12.36 -4.10 15.28
N TYR A 88 12.11 -4.35 14.00
CA TYR A 88 10.80 -4.20 13.36
C TYR A 88 10.28 -5.50 12.73
N GLY A 89 10.04 -6.50 13.56
CA GLY A 89 9.35 -7.73 13.15
C GLY A 89 7.82 -7.68 13.27
N SER A 90 7.15 -8.67 12.68
CA SER A 90 5.68 -8.78 12.68
C SER A 90 5.07 -9.10 14.06
N ARG A 91 5.89 -9.59 15.00
CA ARG A 91 5.47 -9.92 16.37
C ARG A 91 6.09 -8.94 17.37
N ARG A 92 5.28 -7.97 17.81
CA ARG A 92 5.70 -6.92 18.74
C ARG A 92 5.56 -7.35 20.19
N TYR A 93 6.58 -7.05 20.99
CA TYR A 93 6.58 -7.16 22.45
C TYR A 93 6.96 -5.82 23.07
N GLU A 94 6.27 -5.47 24.15
CA GLU A 94 6.44 -4.19 24.83
C GLU A 94 6.97 -4.44 26.24
N SER A 95 8.08 -3.76 26.56
CA SER A 95 8.67 -3.76 27.89
C SER A 95 8.51 -2.39 28.52
N VAL A 96 8.17 -2.38 29.81
CA VAL A 96 8.05 -1.15 30.60
C VAL A 96 9.35 -0.94 31.35
N TRP A 97 9.95 0.24 31.18
CA TRP A 97 11.23 0.62 31.78
C TRP A 97 11.04 1.82 32.70
N ALA A 98 11.63 1.82 33.89
CA ALA A 98 11.54 2.96 34.81
C ALA A 98 12.81 3.13 35.64
N GLY A 99 13.08 4.36 36.07
CA GLY A 99 14.19 4.65 36.99
C GLY A 99 15.55 4.20 36.46
N GLU A 100 16.27 3.44 37.27
CA GLU A 100 17.61 2.92 36.93
C GLU A 100 17.58 1.93 35.75
N GLU A 101 16.49 1.19 35.54
CA GLU A 101 16.37 0.27 34.40
C GLU A 101 16.36 1.04 33.08
N LEU A 102 15.66 2.17 33.01
CA LEU A 102 15.63 3.01 31.82
C LEU A 102 16.99 3.67 31.57
N ALA A 103 17.66 4.15 32.62
CA ALA A 103 19.00 4.71 32.50
C ALA A 103 20.02 3.66 32.01
N MET A 104 19.84 2.39 32.42
CA MET A 104 20.66 1.28 31.94
C MET A 104 20.39 0.96 30.46
N LEU A 105 19.12 0.97 30.03
CA LEU A 105 18.77 0.80 28.62
C LEU A 105 19.40 1.90 27.76
N ASP A 106 19.25 3.15 28.19
CA ASP A 106 19.84 4.32 27.51
C ASP A 106 21.36 4.17 27.42
N TRP A 107 22.01 3.78 28.52
CA TRP A 107 23.45 3.61 28.54
C TRP A 107 23.94 2.49 27.59
N VAL A 108 23.25 1.34 27.54
CA VAL A 108 23.60 0.26 26.61
C VAL A 108 23.36 0.68 25.17
N ALA A 109 22.26 1.36 24.89
CA ALA A 109 21.94 1.90 23.57
C ALA A 109 23.02 2.89 23.10
N ASP A 110 23.40 3.85 23.96
CA ASP A 110 24.44 4.83 23.69
C ASP A 110 25.82 4.18 23.51
N HIS A 111 26.15 3.17 24.31
CA HIS A 111 27.43 2.47 24.23
C HIS A 111 27.64 1.82 22.86
N TYR A 112 26.62 1.18 22.30
CA TYR A 112 26.70 0.55 20.97
C TYR A 112 26.19 1.43 19.84
N CYS A 113 25.73 2.64 20.15
CA CYS A 113 25.20 3.61 19.19
C CYS A 113 24.01 3.04 18.41
N ILE A 114 23.11 2.36 19.13
CA ILE A 114 21.90 1.71 18.63
C ILE A 114 20.66 2.33 19.29
N SER A 115 19.47 2.06 18.74
CA SER A 115 18.22 2.50 19.36
C SER A 115 17.89 1.71 20.64
N ARG A 116 16.96 2.21 21.46
CA ARG A 116 16.45 1.49 22.63
C ARG A 116 15.84 0.14 22.23
N GLU A 117 15.10 0.13 21.13
CA GLU A 117 14.45 -1.05 20.58
C GLU A 117 15.48 -2.09 20.16
N GLN A 118 16.54 -1.66 19.47
CA GLN A 118 17.67 -2.52 19.08
C GLN A 118 18.41 -3.07 20.30
N ALA A 119 18.63 -2.26 21.34
CA ALA A 119 19.26 -2.73 22.58
C ALA A 119 18.46 -3.84 23.26
N GLN A 120 17.13 -3.76 23.23
CA GLN A 120 16.25 -4.83 23.74
C GLN A 120 16.36 -6.12 22.92
N VAL A 121 16.34 -6.01 21.60
CA VAL A 121 16.51 -7.15 20.69
C VAL A 121 17.89 -7.79 20.90
N PHE A 122 18.94 -6.98 21.05
CA PHE A 122 20.28 -7.49 21.32
C PHE A 122 20.35 -8.23 22.66
N GLY A 123 19.77 -7.65 23.72
CA GLY A 123 19.67 -8.29 25.03
C GLY A 123 18.94 -9.63 24.97
N ALA A 124 17.77 -9.65 24.33
CA ALA A 124 16.96 -10.86 24.19
C ALA A 124 17.70 -11.95 23.38
N ALA A 125 18.30 -11.59 22.25
CA ALA A 125 19.08 -12.52 21.42
C ALA A 125 20.27 -13.11 22.17
N LEU A 126 21.00 -12.29 22.93
CA LEU A 126 22.12 -12.74 23.76
C LEU A 126 21.65 -13.74 24.83
N LEU A 127 20.55 -13.43 25.52
CA LEU A 127 20.04 -14.30 26.58
C LEU A 127 19.46 -15.60 26.02
N SER A 128 18.77 -15.55 24.87
CA SER A 128 18.32 -16.74 24.13
C SER A 128 19.49 -17.63 23.72
N PHE A 129 20.59 -17.05 23.24
CA PHE A 129 21.80 -17.79 22.93
C PHE A 129 22.37 -18.50 24.18
N PHE A 130 22.47 -17.80 25.31
CA PHE A 130 22.94 -18.41 26.56
C PHE A 130 22.00 -19.50 27.10
N ALA A 131 20.68 -19.33 26.97
CA ALA A 131 19.70 -20.36 27.30
C ALA A 131 19.94 -21.63 26.46
N GLY A 132 20.16 -21.47 25.16
CA GLY A 132 20.47 -22.58 24.25
C GLY A 132 21.77 -23.30 24.62
N LEU A 133 22.83 -22.55 24.97
CA LEU A 133 24.09 -23.13 25.44
C LEU A 133 23.92 -23.90 26.75
N ASP A 134 23.18 -23.35 27.71
CA ASP A 134 22.88 -24.01 28.98
C ASP A 134 22.10 -25.31 28.75
N ALA A 135 21.05 -25.27 27.92
CA ALA A 135 20.26 -26.45 27.58
C ALA A 135 21.09 -27.55 26.91
N GLY A 136 21.92 -27.18 25.92
CA GLY A 136 22.84 -28.10 25.26
C GLY A 136 23.83 -28.73 26.24
N SER A 137 24.38 -27.94 27.18
CA SER A 137 25.32 -28.44 28.19
C SER A 137 24.69 -29.45 29.16
N ARG A 138 23.38 -29.32 29.40
CA ARG A 138 22.58 -30.20 30.27
C ARG A 138 21.89 -31.34 29.51
N GLY A 139 22.06 -31.42 28.19
CA GLY A 139 21.41 -32.42 27.35
C GLY A 139 19.88 -32.29 27.31
N MET A 140 19.35 -31.09 27.48
CA MET A 140 17.91 -30.83 27.40
C MET A 140 17.48 -30.61 25.96
N GLU A 141 16.35 -31.18 25.59
CA GLU A 141 15.73 -30.98 24.28
C GLU A 141 14.98 -29.64 24.24
N VAL A 142 15.24 -28.85 23.21
CA VAL A 142 14.56 -27.56 22.98
C VAL A 142 13.21 -27.84 22.32
N VAL A 143 12.12 -27.62 23.05
CA VAL A 143 10.75 -27.77 22.54
C VAL A 143 10.17 -26.40 22.25
N ARG A 144 10.05 -26.05 20.97
CA ARG A 144 9.52 -24.75 20.54
C ARG A 144 8.00 -24.66 20.77
N PRO A 145 7.52 -23.66 21.53
CA PRO A 145 6.10 -23.49 21.79
C PRO A 145 5.35 -22.94 20.57
N ASP A 146 4.03 -23.13 20.57
CA ASP A 146 3.14 -22.47 19.60
C ASP A 146 3.12 -20.96 19.83
N LEU A 147 2.94 -20.22 18.74
CA LEU A 147 2.90 -18.77 18.80
C LEU A 147 1.60 -18.27 19.45
N PRO A 148 1.68 -17.34 20.43
CA PRO A 148 0.48 -16.69 20.94
C PRO A 148 -0.18 -15.86 19.84
N VAL A 149 -1.47 -15.58 19.96
CA VAL A 149 -2.16 -14.66 19.04
C VAL A 149 -1.57 -13.25 19.24
N ALA A 150 -1.13 -12.61 18.15
CA ALA A 150 -0.61 -11.26 18.22
C ALA A 150 -1.69 -10.28 18.69
N THR A 151 -1.36 -9.42 19.66
CA THR A 151 -2.24 -8.32 20.05
C THR A 151 -2.21 -7.26 18.95
N GLU A 152 -3.38 -6.80 18.52
CA GLU A 152 -3.48 -5.74 17.52
C GLU A 152 -2.95 -4.42 18.09
N VAL A 153 -2.05 -3.78 17.34
CA VAL A 153 -1.40 -2.53 17.73
C VAL A 153 -2.36 -1.38 17.47
N ALA A 154 -2.77 -0.64 18.51
CA ALA A 154 -3.73 0.43 18.38
C ALA A 154 -3.07 1.70 17.80
N PRO A 155 -3.63 2.30 16.72
CA PRO A 155 -3.09 3.53 16.15
C PRO A 155 -3.29 4.73 17.08
N VAL A 156 -2.35 5.69 17.06
CA VAL A 156 -2.53 6.99 17.73
C VAL A 156 -3.00 7.99 16.69
N ALA A 157 -4.30 8.27 16.69
CA ALA A 157 -4.96 9.13 15.71
C ALA A 157 -5.45 10.44 16.31
N VAL A 158 -5.23 11.53 15.61
CA VAL A 158 -5.79 12.85 15.89
C VAL A 158 -6.38 13.46 14.63
N SER A 159 -7.39 14.30 14.78
CA SER A 159 -8.09 14.95 13.68
C SER A 159 -8.58 16.31 14.08
N GLY A 160 -8.72 17.22 13.13
CA GLY A 160 -9.20 18.57 13.36
C GLY A 160 -9.63 19.27 12.08
N THR A 161 -9.94 20.55 12.21
CA THR A 161 -10.34 21.40 11.09
C THR A 161 -9.64 22.75 11.19
N GLY A 162 -9.07 23.21 10.09
CA GLY A 162 -8.29 24.45 10.05
C GLY A 162 -7.00 24.39 10.89
N THR A 163 -6.43 25.56 11.17
CA THR A 163 -5.19 25.69 11.96
C THR A 163 -5.43 25.40 13.44
N GLN A 164 -4.71 24.43 14.00
CA GLN A 164 -4.86 23.97 15.38
C GLN A 164 -3.54 23.46 15.96
N THR A 165 -3.44 23.49 17.29
CA THR A 165 -2.39 22.81 18.04
C THR A 165 -3.02 21.68 18.86
N VAL A 166 -2.51 20.46 18.72
CA VAL A 166 -3.07 19.27 19.38
C VAL A 166 -2.00 18.61 20.24
N THR A 167 -2.27 18.47 21.54
CA THR A 167 -1.41 17.73 22.46
C THR A 167 -1.70 16.23 22.37
N LEU A 168 -0.66 15.41 22.24
CA LEU A 168 -0.75 13.96 22.28
C LEU A 168 -0.85 13.52 23.74
N THR A 169 -2.00 12.97 24.13
CA THR A 169 -2.29 12.59 25.54
C THR A 169 -1.63 11.28 25.94
N THR A 170 -1.34 10.43 24.96
CA THR A 170 -0.51 9.24 25.09
C THR A 170 0.80 9.52 24.39
N GLY A 171 1.94 9.36 25.07
CA GLY A 171 3.24 9.40 24.39
C GLY A 171 3.27 8.41 23.23
N LEU A 172 3.98 8.75 22.16
CA LEU A 172 4.10 7.87 21.00
C LEU A 172 5.15 6.80 21.26
N PRO A 173 4.89 5.53 20.89
CA PRO A 173 5.94 4.52 20.85
C PRO A 173 6.98 4.87 19.80
N ALA A 174 8.25 4.57 20.07
CA ALA A 174 9.37 4.85 19.15
C ALA A 174 9.25 4.13 17.80
N ASP A 175 8.53 3.00 17.73
CA ASP A 175 8.30 2.23 16.51
C ASP A 175 7.17 2.82 15.64
N TYR A 176 6.44 3.84 16.11
CA TYR A 176 5.33 4.47 15.39
C TYR A 176 5.83 5.55 14.41
N GLN A 177 6.75 5.16 13.54
CA GLN A 177 7.43 6.05 12.62
C GLN A 177 6.62 6.36 11.36
N VAL A 178 5.52 5.65 11.09
CA VAL A 178 4.69 5.92 9.90
C VAL A 178 3.54 6.84 10.29
N VAL A 179 3.47 8.02 9.67
CA VAL A 179 2.37 8.97 9.88
C VAL A 179 1.49 9.04 8.64
N ALA A 180 0.28 8.50 8.73
CA ALA A 180 -0.75 8.67 7.71
C ALA A 180 -1.45 10.02 7.89
N LEU A 181 -1.34 10.89 6.88
CA LEU A 181 -1.85 12.25 6.91
C LEU A 181 -2.90 12.44 5.83
N THR A 182 -3.98 13.16 6.16
CA THR A 182 -4.97 13.62 5.19
C THR A 182 -5.30 15.08 5.38
N HIS A 183 -5.62 15.76 4.28
CA HIS A 183 -6.12 17.12 4.25
C HIS A 183 -7.11 17.30 3.09
N ALA A 184 -8.30 17.77 3.41
CA ALA A 184 -9.38 18.01 2.45
C ALA A 184 -9.44 19.45 1.91
N GLY A 185 -8.54 20.34 2.38
CA GLY A 185 -8.47 21.73 1.96
C GLY A 185 -7.78 21.93 0.61
N THR A 186 -7.70 23.19 0.17
CA THR A 186 -7.13 23.57 -1.15
C THR A 186 -5.91 24.47 -1.04
N GLY A 187 -5.63 24.98 0.17
CA GLY A 187 -4.50 25.85 0.48
C GLY A 187 -3.44 25.13 1.29
N SER A 188 -2.72 25.90 2.11
CA SER A 188 -1.57 25.40 2.89
C SER A 188 -1.96 24.29 3.86
N PHE A 189 -1.24 23.19 3.80
CA PHE A 189 -1.23 22.09 4.75
C PHE A 189 0.19 21.89 5.29
N ARG A 190 0.38 22.23 6.57
CA ARG A 190 1.63 22.01 7.28
C ARG A 190 1.34 21.30 8.59
N VAL A 191 2.05 20.21 8.85
CA VAL A 191 2.04 19.52 10.15
C VAL A 191 3.47 19.47 10.67
N ALA A 192 3.68 19.97 11.88
CA ALA A 192 4.96 19.90 12.56
C ALA A 192 4.81 19.24 13.93
N GLY A 193 5.74 18.34 14.25
CA GLY A 193 5.90 17.76 15.58
C GLY A 193 6.70 18.69 16.47
N LEU A 194 6.20 18.95 17.68
CA LEU A 194 6.88 19.75 18.69
C LEU A 194 7.12 18.92 19.96
N ASP A 195 8.18 19.27 20.69
CA ASP A 195 8.47 18.72 22.00
C ASP A 195 7.49 19.24 23.09
N VAL A 196 7.65 18.76 24.33
CA VAL A 196 6.85 19.20 25.48
C VAL A 196 7.03 20.69 25.82
N ALA A 197 8.12 21.33 25.38
CA ALA A 197 8.40 22.75 25.57
C ALA A 197 7.85 23.61 24.42
N GLY A 198 7.31 23.00 23.37
CA GLY A 198 6.78 23.66 22.18
C GLY A 198 7.85 24.03 21.15
N ASN A 199 9.07 23.49 21.25
CA ASN A 199 10.08 23.64 20.21
C ASN A 199 9.75 22.72 19.04
N GLU A 200 9.89 23.23 17.82
CA GLU A 200 9.71 22.41 16.61
C GLU A 200 10.85 21.40 16.48
N LEU A 201 10.48 20.13 16.41
CA LEU A 201 11.40 19.01 16.20
C LEU A 201 11.55 18.74 14.70
N GLU A 202 10.40 18.57 14.02
CA GLU A 202 10.35 18.16 12.62
C GLU A 202 9.08 18.69 11.94
N VAL A 203 9.17 18.92 10.64
CA VAL A 203 8.03 19.19 9.76
C VAL A 203 7.68 17.92 9.00
N LEU A 204 6.61 17.23 9.42
CA LEU A 204 6.14 15.99 8.81
C LEU A 204 5.60 16.21 7.40
N VAL A 205 4.93 17.33 7.16
CA VAL A 205 4.47 17.70 5.81
C VAL A 205 4.35 19.22 5.68
N ALA A 206 4.65 19.74 4.49
CA ALA A 206 4.41 21.12 4.10
C ALA A 206 4.08 21.18 2.61
N ARG A 207 2.80 21.22 2.26
CA ARG A 207 2.28 21.20 0.88
C ARG A 207 1.08 22.12 0.75
N ASP A 208 0.79 22.58 -0.46
CA ASP A 208 -0.48 23.22 -0.78
C ASP A 208 -1.46 22.20 -1.40
N GLY A 209 -2.75 22.36 -1.11
CA GLY A 209 -3.82 21.58 -1.69
C GLY A 209 -4.26 20.39 -0.83
N THR A 210 -5.02 19.49 -1.49
CA THR A 210 -5.46 18.25 -0.87
C THR A 210 -4.27 17.31 -0.66
N PHE A 211 -4.21 16.68 0.49
CA PHE A 211 -3.15 15.71 0.81
C PHE A 211 -3.75 14.39 1.27
N HIS A 212 -3.14 13.29 0.83
CA HIS A 212 -3.37 11.96 1.35
C HIS A 212 -2.09 11.17 1.13
N GLY A 213 -1.44 10.72 2.20
CA GLY A 213 -0.12 10.10 2.04
C GLY A 213 0.44 9.65 3.36
N ARG A 214 1.61 9.03 3.29
CA ARG A 214 2.37 8.61 4.46
C ARG A 214 3.76 9.19 4.41
N VAL A 215 4.25 9.60 5.57
CA VAL A 215 5.59 10.15 5.79
C VAL A 215 6.22 9.45 6.99
N VAL A 216 7.53 9.58 7.13
CA VAL A 216 8.26 9.14 8.31
C VAL A 216 8.19 10.23 9.39
N ALA A 217 8.14 9.82 10.65
CA ALA A 217 8.41 10.67 11.80
C ALA A 217 9.70 10.21 12.46
N GLU A 218 10.69 11.10 12.56
CA GLU A 218 11.97 10.81 13.19
C GLU A 218 11.81 10.93 14.72
N GLY A 219 12.07 9.84 15.45
CA GLY A 219 11.97 9.82 16.92
C GLY A 219 10.57 10.21 17.45
N PRO A 220 9.50 9.49 17.06
CA PRO A 220 8.12 9.87 17.38
C PRO A 220 7.87 10.01 18.88
N GLU A 221 8.60 9.29 19.73
CA GLU A 221 8.52 9.37 21.19
C GLU A 221 8.86 10.74 21.77
N SER A 222 9.57 11.59 21.01
CA SER A 222 9.89 12.96 21.39
C SER A 222 8.77 13.95 21.06
N ILE A 223 7.85 13.58 20.16
CA ILE A 223 6.74 14.44 19.74
C ILE A 223 5.65 14.41 20.81
N ALA A 224 5.39 15.56 21.42
CA ALA A 224 4.33 15.74 22.41
C ALA A 224 3.14 16.54 21.88
N ILE A 225 3.36 17.35 20.83
CA ILE A 225 2.38 18.28 20.30
C ILE A 225 2.46 18.28 18.76
N LEU A 226 1.32 18.34 18.09
CA LEU A 226 1.24 18.66 16.67
C LEU A 226 0.79 20.10 16.47
N ALA A 227 1.59 20.88 15.74
CA ALA A 227 1.18 22.18 15.21
C ALA A 227 0.73 22.02 13.76
N VAL A 228 -0.58 22.17 13.52
CA VAL A 228 -1.20 22.01 12.22
C VAL A 228 -1.64 23.37 11.68
N THR A 229 -1.18 23.71 10.47
CA THR A 229 -1.72 24.81 9.67
C THR A 229 -2.46 24.20 8.48
N ALA A 230 -3.78 24.40 8.43
CA ALA A 230 -4.66 23.83 7.41
C ALA A 230 -5.79 24.81 7.08
N ASP A 231 -6.36 24.71 5.87
CA ASP A 231 -7.57 25.44 5.46
C ASP A 231 -8.81 24.53 5.35
N GLY A 232 -8.68 23.23 5.64
CA GLY A 232 -9.78 22.26 5.66
C GLY A 232 -9.69 21.24 6.80
N ASP A 233 -10.46 20.16 6.66
CA ASP A 233 -10.43 19.02 7.58
C ASP A 233 -9.14 18.23 7.38
N TRP A 234 -8.59 17.70 8.48
CA TRP A 234 -7.34 16.94 8.44
C TRP A 234 -7.30 15.81 9.47
N THR A 235 -6.47 14.80 9.19
CA THR A 235 -6.16 13.70 10.11
C THR A 235 -4.66 13.44 10.14
N ALA A 236 -4.14 13.06 11.30
CA ALA A 236 -2.80 12.50 11.46
C ALA A 236 -2.90 11.21 12.28
N THR A 237 -2.38 10.11 11.75
CA THR A 237 -2.43 8.79 12.41
C THR A 237 -1.05 8.17 12.43
N PHE A 238 -0.48 8.05 13.63
CA PHE A 238 0.80 7.40 13.89
C PHE A 238 0.61 5.89 13.99
N LEU A 239 1.44 5.17 13.26
CA LEU A 239 1.34 3.73 13.02
C LEU A 239 2.73 3.08 13.11
N PRO A 240 2.81 1.82 13.54
CA PRO A 240 4.08 1.09 13.55
C PRO A 240 4.63 0.93 12.13
N VAL A 241 5.96 0.90 11.99
CA VAL A 241 6.61 0.80 10.67
C VAL A 241 6.18 -0.42 9.84
N THR A 242 5.70 -1.48 10.49
CA THR A 242 5.22 -2.72 9.85
C THR A 242 3.99 -2.53 8.96
N VAL A 243 3.28 -1.38 9.03
CA VAL A 243 2.16 -1.08 8.11
C VAL A 243 2.59 -0.39 6.81
N ALA A 244 3.86 0.02 6.67
CA ALA A 244 4.36 0.64 5.45
C ALA A 244 4.19 -0.28 4.22
N THR A 245 4.18 0.31 3.01
CA THR A 245 3.98 -0.47 1.77
C THR A 245 5.12 -1.46 1.60
N PRO A 246 4.85 -2.77 1.51
CA PRO A 246 5.92 -3.74 1.29
C PRO A 246 6.60 -3.52 -0.08
N PHE A 247 7.92 -3.41 -0.07
CA PHE A 247 8.77 -3.16 -1.23
C PHE A 247 9.98 -4.11 -1.23
N GLY A 248 10.69 -4.25 -2.35
CA GLY A 248 11.82 -5.18 -2.49
C GLY A 248 11.55 -6.31 -3.47
N THR A 249 12.17 -7.48 -3.26
CA THR A 249 12.39 -8.44 -4.33
C THR A 249 11.11 -8.95 -4.97
N GLY A 250 10.99 -8.76 -6.29
CA GLY A 250 9.82 -9.16 -7.07
C GLY A 250 8.56 -8.32 -6.80
N ARG A 251 8.68 -7.21 -6.06
CA ARG A 251 7.58 -6.29 -5.75
C ARG A 251 7.87 -4.92 -6.33
N THR A 252 6.80 -4.28 -6.80
CA THR A 252 6.83 -2.89 -7.24
C THR A 252 5.92 -2.08 -6.35
N ALA A 253 6.38 -0.91 -5.94
CA ALA A 253 5.57 0.08 -5.25
C ALA A 253 5.27 1.23 -6.21
N GLY A 254 4.14 1.89 -6.02
CA GLY A 254 3.74 3.02 -6.84
C GLY A 254 2.47 3.66 -6.32
N GLY A 255 2.28 4.93 -6.66
CA GLY A 255 1.20 5.74 -6.13
C GLY A 255 1.09 7.07 -6.84
N MET A 256 0.24 7.95 -6.32
CA MET A 256 0.05 9.32 -6.82
C MET A 256 0.57 10.39 -5.86
N GLN A 257 0.95 9.97 -4.64
CA GLN A 257 1.22 10.83 -3.49
C GLN A 257 2.38 10.24 -2.68
N ASP A 258 2.76 10.93 -1.60
CA ASP A 258 3.82 10.52 -0.70
C ASP A 258 3.50 9.15 -0.05
N ASP A 259 4.50 8.29 0.07
CA ASP A 259 4.36 6.98 0.70
C ASP A 259 5.63 6.52 1.42
N VAL A 260 5.45 5.61 2.37
CA VAL A 260 6.57 4.94 3.07
C VAL A 260 6.64 3.48 2.64
N LEU A 261 7.82 3.05 2.20
CA LEU A 261 8.10 1.72 1.67
C LEU A 261 8.95 0.92 2.64
N LEU A 262 8.54 -0.30 2.96
CA LEU A 262 9.24 -1.23 3.85
C LEU A 262 9.90 -2.34 3.05
N LEU A 263 11.22 -2.49 3.16
CA LEU A 263 11.92 -3.65 2.61
C LEU A 263 11.65 -4.89 3.50
N PRO A 264 11.73 -6.14 3.04
CA PRO A 264 11.57 -7.29 3.94
C PRO A 264 12.79 -7.46 4.85
N THR A 265 13.97 -7.13 4.34
CA THR A 265 15.26 -7.18 5.03
C THR A 265 16.05 -5.95 4.65
N ALA A 266 16.96 -5.50 5.53
CA ALA A 266 17.85 -4.40 5.19
C ALA A 266 18.66 -4.71 3.92
N VAL A 267 18.89 -3.69 3.09
CA VAL A 267 19.68 -3.82 1.86
C VAL A 267 21.11 -4.22 2.22
N SER A 268 21.63 -5.25 1.56
CA SER A 268 23.06 -5.57 1.59
C SER A 268 23.81 -4.78 0.52
N ALA A 269 25.08 -4.50 0.76
CA ALA A 269 25.96 -3.69 -0.10
C ALA A 269 25.90 -3.95 -1.63
N ASP A 270 25.53 -5.16 -2.09
CA ASP A 270 25.50 -5.54 -3.51
C ASP A 270 24.09 -5.55 -4.15
N ALA A 271 23.03 -5.31 -3.38
CA ALA A 271 21.64 -5.52 -3.82
C ALA A 271 20.81 -4.23 -4.03
N GLY A 272 21.38 -3.07 -3.73
CA GLY A 272 20.62 -1.82 -3.55
C GLY A 272 20.08 -1.14 -4.81
N LEU A 273 20.27 -1.66 -6.02
CA LEU A 273 19.83 -0.94 -7.22
C LEU A 273 18.29 -0.86 -7.27
N VAL A 274 17.75 0.34 -7.37
CA VAL A 274 16.33 0.58 -7.68
C VAL A 274 16.19 1.30 -9.00
N THR A 275 15.17 0.93 -9.77
CA THR A 275 14.69 1.74 -10.90
C THR A 275 13.39 2.41 -10.49
N ALA A 276 13.29 3.72 -10.70
CA ALA A 276 12.05 4.43 -10.47
C ALA A 276 11.67 5.37 -11.61
N ARG A 277 10.41 5.76 -11.60
CA ARG A 277 9.81 6.64 -12.57
C ARG A 277 8.74 7.47 -11.90
N HIS A 278 8.72 8.77 -12.20
CA HIS A 278 7.74 9.74 -11.77
C HIS A 278 7.29 10.55 -12.99
N ASP A 279 5.98 10.67 -13.18
CA ASP A 279 5.37 11.45 -14.27
C ASP A 279 4.81 12.80 -13.78
N GLY A 280 5.09 13.18 -12.52
CA GLY A 280 4.60 14.40 -11.91
C GLY A 280 5.35 15.67 -12.30
N GLY A 281 4.81 16.82 -11.89
CA GLY A 281 5.33 18.14 -12.26
C GLY A 281 6.26 18.80 -11.23
N ALA A 282 6.27 18.32 -9.99
CA ALA A 282 7.10 18.84 -8.90
C ALA A 282 7.95 17.72 -8.28
N ASP A 283 8.17 17.76 -6.96
CA ASP A 283 9.19 16.94 -6.30
C ASP A 283 9.00 15.44 -6.56
N PHE A 284 10.13 14.78 -6.80
CA PHE A 284 10.31 13.34 -6.66
C PHE A 284 11.58 13.11 -5.85
N ILE A 285 11.37 12.94 -4.55
CA ILE A 285 12.43 12.82 -3.56
C ILE A 285 12.26 11.47 -2.88
N VAL A 286 13.35 10.74 -2.72
CA VAL A 286 13.37 9.46 -2.00
C VAL A 286 14.45 9.53 -0.95
N TRP A 287 14.05 9.43 0.32
CA TRP A 287 14.93 9.33 1.47
C TRP A 287 15.10 7.88 1.90
N GLU A 288 16.30 7.53 2.33
CA GLU A 288 16.63 6.22 2.89
C GLU A 288 16.70 6.30 4.40
N PHE A 289 16.14 5.30 5.08
CA PHE A 289 16.22 5.16 6.52
C PHE A 289 16.77 3.80 6.93
N GLY A 290 17.57 3.77 7.98
CA GLY A 290 18.12 2.56 8.58
C GLY A 290 17.12 1.81 9.49
N PRO A 291 17.53 0.66 10.05
CA PRO A 291 16.72 -0.09 11.02
C PRO A 291 16.62 0.59 12.39
N ASP A 292 17.39 1.65 12.61
CA ASP A 292 17.28 2.55 13.77
C ASP A 292 16.25 3.67 13.53
N GLY A 293 15.68 3.73 12.32
CA GLY A 293 14.75 4.74 11.87
C GLY A 293 15.34 6.12 11.62
N ARG A 294 16.67 6.20 11.44
CA ARG A 294 17.36 7.46 11.12
C ARG A 294 17.62 7.57 9.61
N PRO A 295 17.65 8.80 9.06
CA PRO A 295 17.95 9.01 7.65
C PRO A 295 19.42 8.67 7.36
N ASN A 296 19.65 7.85 6.32
CA ASN A 296 20.96 7.42 5.87
C ASN A 296 21.43 8.20 4.63
N ALA A 297 20.54 8.39 3.66
CA ALA A 297 20.88 8.95 2.36
C ALA A 297 19.65 9.54 1.63
N LEU A 298 19.94 10.25 0.53
CA LEU A 298 18.95 10.83 -0.37
C LEU A 298 19.25 10.40 -1.82
N PRO A 299 18.96 9.14 -2.20
CA PRO A 299 19.33 8.56 -3.50
C PRO A 299 18.66 9.26 -4.69
N ILE A 300 17.45 9.79 -4.51
CA ILE A 300 16.71 10.49 -5.56
C ILE A 300 16.28 11.85 -5.02
N ASN A 301 16.72 12.91 -5.71
CA ASN A 301 16.32 14.28 -5.42
C ASN A 301 16.11 15.01 -6.75
N GLN A 302 14.89 14.95 -7.26
CA GLN A 302 14.55 15.42 -8.60
C GLN A 302 13.29 16.28 -8.56
N ILE A 303 13.15 17.15 -9.56
CA ILE A 303 11.96 17.98 -9.76
C ILE A 303 11.39 17.67 -11.13
N GLY A 304 10.09 17.39 -11.16
CA GLY A 304 9.32 17.08 -12.36
C GLY A 304 9.41 15.60 -12.75
N ALA A 305 9.12 15.35 -14.03
CA ALA A 305 9.12 14.00 -14.57
C ALA A 305 10.55 13.46 -14.60
N TRP A 306 10.74 12.26 -14.04
CA TRP A 306 12.03 11.61 -13.94
C TRP A 306 11.89 10.11 -14.17
N SER A 307 12.89 9.51 -14.80
CA SER A 307 13.02 8.06 -14.88
C SER A 307 14.49 7.70 -14.88
N GLY A 308 14.88 6.80 -14.00
CA GLY A 308 16.28 6.44 -13.84
C GLY A 308 16.49 5.40 -12.76
N GLN A 309 17.75 5.22 -12.43
CA GLN A 309 18.22 4.27 -11.44
C GLN A 309 18.91 5.01 -10.29
N ALA A 310 18.86 4.42 -9.10
CA ALA A 310 19.63 4.87 -7.94
C ALA A 310 20.07 3.65 -7.13
N ASP A 311 21.23 3.76 -6.49
CA ASP A 311 21.73 2.73 -5.58
C ASP A 311 21.28 3.07 -4.16
N LEU A 312 20.68 2.10 -3.49
CA LEU A 312 20.38 2.15 -2.06
C LEU A 312 21.61 1.78 -1.25
N SER A 313 21.79 2.45 -0.12
CA SER A 313 22.89 2.24 0.82
C SER A 313 22.75 0.90 1.56
N ASP A 314 23.89 0.36 2.01
CA ASP A 314 23.92 -0.78 2.93
C ASP A 314 23.18 -0.43 4.24
N GLY A 315 22.36 -1.35 4.73
CA GLY A 315 21.53 -1.15 5.91
C GLY A 315 20.20 -0.42 5.67
N THR A 316 19.88 0.03 4.45
CA THR A 316 18.60 0.69 4.17
C THR A 316 17.43 -0.26 4.42
N ARG A 317 16.49 0.18 5.26
CA ARG A 317 15.39 -0.64 5.80
C ARG A 317 14.02 -0.19 5.33
N PHE A 318 13.82 1.11 5.19
CA PHE A 318 12.62 1.70 4.59
C PHE A 318 12.96 2.99 3.84
N LEU A 319 12.05 3.37 2.94
CA LEU A 319 12.17 4.54 2.09
C LEU A 319 10.98 5.46 2.32
N GLU A 320 11.23 6.75 2.42
CA GLU A 320 10.17 7.74 2.24
C GLU A 320 10.20 8.27 0.82
N VAL A 321 9.08 8.13 0.10
CA VAL A 321 8.89 8.67 -1.24
C VAL A 321 8.02 9.91 -1.13
N ALA A 322 8.57 11.07 -1.43
CA ALA A 322 7.81 12.31 -1.58
C ALA A 322 7.60 12.59 -3.08
N ALA A 323 6.35 12.59 -3.54
CA ALA A 323 6.00 12.63 -4.95
C ALA A 323 4.70 13.38 -5.24
N THR A 324 4.70 14.17 -6.31
CA THR A 324 3.51 14.91 -6.79
C THR A 324 3.03 14.38 -8.15
N GLY A 325 2.35 13.24 -8.16
CA GLY A 325 1.87 12.59 -9.38
C GLY A 325 2.19 11.10 -9.41
N GLU A 326 1.89 10.45 -10.54
CA GLU A 326 2.09 9.00 -10.66
C GLU A 326 3.58 8.67 -10.57
N TRP A 327 3.94 7.79 -9.64
CA TRP A 327 5.26 7.20 -9.56
C TRP A 327 5.21 5.68 -9.43
N VAL A 328 6.29 5.03 -9.82
CA VAL A 328 6.52 3.60 -9.64
C VAL A 328 8.00 3.35 -9.37
N MET A 329 8.29 2.38 -8.51
CA MET A 329 9.63 1.95 -8.14
C MET A 329 9.68 0.43 -8.09
N ALA A 330 10.81 -0.14 -8.51
CA ALA A 330 11.12 -1.56 -8.42
C ALA A 330 12.57 -1.76 -8.02
N GLU A 331 12.85 -2.83 -7.28
CA GLU A 331 14.21 -3.33 -7.10
C GLU A 331 14.75 -3.89 -8.43
N GLY A 332 16.02 -3.61 -8.72
CA GLY A 332 16.73 -4.02 -9.92
C GLY A 332 16.68 -3.00 -11.05
N ALA A 333 17.12 -3.45 -12.23
CA ALA A 333 17.45 -2.59 -13.36
C ALA A 333 16.26 -2.17 -14.26
N SER A 334 15.04 -2.63 -13.97
CA SER A 334 13.88 -2.37 -14.83
C SER A 334 12.58 -2.29 -14.05
N LEU A 335 11.63 -1.53 -14.59
CA LEU A 335 10.25 -1.44 -14.13
C LEU A 335 9.34 -2.39 -14.92
N PRO A 336 8.20 -2.81 -14.35
CA PRO A 336 7.12 -3.39 -15.15
C PRO A 336 6.69 -2.45 -16.28
N PRO A 337 6.13 -2.97 -17.37
CA PRO A 337 5.72 -2.14 -18.51
C PRO A 337 4.69 -1.09 -18.12
N ARG A 338 4.63 0.01 -18.88
CA ARG A 338 3.59 1.03 -18.70
C ARG A 338 2.20 0.47 -19.02
N ARG A 339 1.17 1.19 -18.56
CA ARG A 339 -0.23 0.92 -18.90
C ARG A 339 -0.40 0.86 -20.42
N VAL A 340 -1.07 -0.17 -20.90
CA VAL A 340 -1.55 -0.23 -22.28
C VAL A 340 -2.66 0.82 -22.44
N GLY A 341 -2.61 1.62 -23.50
CA GLY A 341 -3.69 2.56 -23.82
C GLY A 341 -5.04 1.86 -24.03
N VAL A 342 -6.13 2.62 -24.16
CA VAL A 342 -7.48 2.05 -24.36
C VAL A 342 -7.47 1.10 -25.59
N PRO A 343 -7.77 -0.20 -25.42
CA PRO A 343 -7.77 -1.14 -26.54
C PRO A 343 -8.84 -0.79 -27.58
N GLY A 344 -8.52 -0.95 -28.86
CA GLY A 344 -9.52 -0.96 -29.92
C GLY A 344 -10.25 -2.30 -29.92
N VAL A 345 -11.58 -2.30 -29.98
CA VAL A 345 -12.38 -3.53 -30.05
C VAL A 345 -13.34 -3.47 -31.22
N THR A 346 -13.20 -4.40 -32.16
CA THR A 346 -14.15 -4.61 -33.26
C THR A 346 -14.98 -5.86 -33.02
N ARG A 347 -16.30 -5.74 -33.17
CA ARG A 347 -17.26 -6.82 -32.94
C ARG A 347 -17.42 -7.72 -34.17
N GLY A 348 -17.51 -9.03 -33.94
CA GLY A 348 -17.91 -10.03 -34.93
C GLY A 348 -18.96 -10.98 -34.38
N ASP A 349 -19.32 -11.98 -35.18
CA ASP A 349 -20.29 -13.01 -34.79
C ASP A 349 -19.68 -13.98 -33.78
N GLY A 350 -20.17 -13.94 -32.54
CA GLY A 350 -19.66 -14.74 -31.43
C GLY A 350 -18.20 -14.45 -31.07
N ARG A 351 -17.66 -13.30 -31.48
CA ARG A 351 -16.26 -12.93 -31.24
C ARG A 351 -16.04 -11.42 -31.08
N LEU A 352 -14.95 -11.06 -30.40
CA LEU A 352 -14.42 -9.70 -30.34
C LEU A 352 -12.95 -9.72 -30.77
N ASP A 353 -12.61 -8.91 -31.78
CA ASP A 353 -11.24 -8.70 -32.23
C ASP A 353 -10.68 -7.48 -31.48
N VAL A 354 -9.71 -7.72 -30.58
CA VAL A 354 -9.09 -6.72 -29.71
C VAL A 354 -7.74 -6.32 -30.27
N ALA A 355 -7.44 -5.03 -30.30
CA ALA A 355 -6.18 -4.47 -30.77
C ALA A 355 -5.63 -3.46 -29.77
N TRP A 356 -4.32 -3.39 -29.62
CA TRP A 356 -3.64 -2.46 -28.72
C TRP A 356 -2.31 -2.00 -29.29
N VAL A 357 -1.78 -0.92 -28.73
CA VAL A 357 -0.42 -0.45 -28.99
C VAL A 357 0.49 -0.94 -27.86
N ALA A 358 1.65 -1.49 -28.20
CA ALA A 358 2.63 -1.91 -27.21
C ALA A 358 3.08 -0.70 -26.37
N PRO A 359 3.02 -0.78 -25.02
CA PRO A 359 3.47 0.31 -24.16
C PRO A 359 5.00 0.33 -24.06
N ALA A 360 5.55 1.38 -23.44
CA ALA A 360 6.95 1.38 -23.06
C ALA A 360 7.24 0.22 -22.10
N ASP A 361 8.38 -0.44 -22.31
CA ASP A 361 8.73 -1.73 -21.70
C ASP A 361 9.34 -1.61 -20.31
N GLY A 362 9.58 -0.40 -19.82
CA GLY A 362 10.17 -0.17 -18.49
C GLY A 362 11.66 -0.54 -18.40
N GLY A 363 12.37 -0.65 -19.52
CA GLY A 363 13.80 -0.97 -19.56
C GLY A 363 14.12 -2.47 -19.68
N SER A 364 13.11 -3.33 -19.72
CA SER A 364 13.26 -4.76 -20.00
C SER A 364 12.30 -5.20 -21.11
N PRO A 365 12.76 -5.95 -22.14
CA PRO A 365 11.91 -6.33 -23.27
C PRO A 365 10.61 -7.00 -22.84
N LEU A 366 9.52 -6.66 -23.54
CA LEU A 366 8.23 -7.31 -23.32
C LEU A 366 8.35 -8.82 -23.55
N THR A 367 7.77 -9.60 -22.62
CA THR A 367 7.71 -11.07 -22.69
C THR A 367 6.32 -11.55 -23.12
N GLY A 368 5.32 -10.68 -23.11
CA GLY A 368 3.96 -10.99 -23.55
C GLY A 368 2.92 -9.95 -23.12
N PHE A 369 1.66 -10.32 -23.32
CA PHE A 369 0.49 -9.58 -22.84
C PHE A 369 -0.50 -10.53 -22.19
N ASP A 370 -1.24 -10.04 -21.19
CA ASP A 370 -2.42 -10.70 -20.68
C ASP A 370 -3.65 -9.94 -21.19
N VAL A 371 -4.64 -10.67 -21.72
CA VAL A 371 -5.97 -10.15 -22.10
C VAL A 371 -6.98 -10.81 -21.18
N TRP A 372 -7.74 -10.01 -20.44
CA TRP A 372 -8.82 -10.50 -19.58
C TRP A 372 -10.17 -10.08 -20.14
N ILE A 373 -11.12 -11.02 -20.12
CA ILE A 373 -12.50 -10.80 -20.51
C ILE A 373 -13.47 -11.33 -19.44
N LYS A 374 -14.56 -10.60 -19.18
CA LYS A 374 -15.69 -11.08 -18.38
C LYS A 374 -17.02 -10.54 -18.92
N VAL A 375 -18.12 -11.18 -18.56
CA VAL A 375 -19.46 -10.61 -18.78
C VAL A 375 -19.59 -9.34 -17.96
N ALA A 376 -20.11 -8.26 -18.55
CA ALA A 376 -20.12 -6.95 -17.91
C ALA A 376 -20.93 -6.88 -16.62
N THR A 377 -21.94 -7.74 -16.48
CA THR A 377 -22.78 -7.85 -15.28
C THR A 377 -22.17 -8.69 -14.17
N ALA A 378 -21.05 -9.38 -14.41
CA ALA A 378 -20.36 -10.13 -13.38
C ALA A 378 -19.52 -9.19 -12.49
N ASP A 379 -19.42 -9.49 -11.20
CA ASP A 379 -18.60 -8.73 -10.27
C ASP A 379 -17.11 -8.76 -10.67
N ASP A 380 -16.35 -7.75 -10.25
CA ASP A 380 -14.90 -7.58 -10.54
C ASP A 380 -14.00 -8.52 -9.71
N LEU A 381 -14.43 -9.76 -9.50
CA LEU A 381 -13.65 -10.77 -8.82
C LEU A 381 -12.82 -11.57 -9.82
N ILE A 382 -11.56 -11.88 -9.49
CA ILE A 382 -10.59 -12.52 -10.40
C ILE A 382 -11.13 -13.79 -11.06
N GLN A 383 -11.89 -14.61 -10.33
CA GLN A 383 -12.46 -15.87 -10.85
C GLN A 383 -13.52 -15.67 -11.94
N ASN A 384 -14.11 -14.48 -12.05
CA ASN A 384 -15.09 -14.16 -13.09
C ASN A 384 -14.41 -13.75 -14.41
N TRP A 385 -13.10 -13.47 -14.37
CA TRP A 385 -12.32 -13.12 -15.55
C TRP A 385 -11.73 -14.37 -16.19
N THR A 386 -11.85 -14.46 -17.51
CA THR A 386 -11.09 -15.43 -18.31
C THR A 386 -9.81 -14.76 -18.77
N LYS A 387 -8.67 -15.34 -18.38
CA LYS A 387 -7.33 -14.90 -18.80
C LYS A 387 -6.91 -15.57 -20.10
N VAL A 388 -6.42 -14.78 -21.04
CA VAL A 388 -5.71 -15.26 -22.23
C VAL A 388 -4.32 -14.62 -22.29
N GLU A 389 -3.30 -15.41 -22.60
CA GLU A 389 -1.93 -14.92 -22.77
C GLU A 389 -1.60 -14.77 -24.26
N ALA A 390 -1.02 -13.63 -24.61
CA ALA A 390 -0.53 -13.33 -25.95
C ALA A 390 1.00 -13.14 -25.94
N ALA A 391 1.65 -13.48 -27.06
CA ALA A 391 3.10 -13.41 -27.18
C ALA A 391 3.63 -11.96 -27.18
N ALA A 392 4.93 -11.78 -26.90
CA ALA A 392 5.60 -10.47 -26.81
C ALA A 392 5.39 -9.54 -28.02
N GLY A 393 5.29 -10.09 -29.23
CA GLY A 393 5.07 -9.32 -30.46
C GLY A 393 3.60 -9.13 -30.85
N ALA A 394 2.65 -9.65 -30.06
CA ALA A 394 1.24 -9.56 -30.39
C ALA A 394 0.70 -8.16 -30.05
N THR A 395 0.01 -7.55 -31.03
CA THR A 395 -0.73 -6.29 -30.86
C THR A 395 -2.23 -6.48 -31.07
N THR A 396 -2.67 -7.72 -31.26
CA THR A 396 -4.07 -8.09 -31.50
C THR A 396 -4.36 -9.46 -30.92
N HIS A 397 -5.60 -9.68 -30.50
CA HIS A 397 -6.11 -10.99 -30.12
C HIS A 397 -7.61 -11.12 -30.42
N THR A 398 -8.03 -12.29 -30.88
CA THR A 398 -9.44 -12.58 -31.18
C THR A 398 -10.03 -13.42 -30.05
N LEU A 399 -10.96 -12.85 -29.31
CA LEU A 399 -11.75 -13.54 -28.27
C LEU A 399 -12.94 -14.21 -28.95
N THR A 400 -13.06 -15.54 -28.86
CA THR A 400 -14.10 -16.34 -29.51
C THR A 400 -15.06 -16.96 -28.50
N GLU A 401 -16.07 -17.69 -28.99
CA GLU A 401 -17.04 -18.40 -28.15
C GLU A 401 -17.87 -17.48 -27.24
N LEU A 402 -18.06 -16.23 -27.69
CA LEU A 402 -18.83 -15.22 -26.98
C LEU A 402 -20.30 -15.26 -27.38
N VAL A 403 -21.18 -14.83 -26.49
CA VAL A 403 -22.62 -14.77 -26.75
C VAL A 403 -22.98 -13.42 -27.38
N ASN A 404 -23.58 -13.44 -28.57
CA ASN A 404 -24.06 -12.22 -29.23
C ASN A 404 -25.09 -11.48 -28.36
N GLY A 405 -25.05 -10.15 -28.42
CA GLY A 405 -25.91 -9.28 -27.62
C GLY A 405 -25.52 -9.19 -26.13
N THR A 406 -24.61 -10.03 -25.64
CA THR A 406 -24.07 -9.96 -24.28
C THR A 406 -22.89 -9.00 -24.24
N THR A 407 -22.93 -7.99 -23.38
CA THR A 407 -21.80 -7.06 -23.19
C THR A 407 -20.71 -7.71 -22.34
N TYR A 408 -19.47 -7.60 -22.81
CA TYR A 408 -18.28 -8.03 -22.10
C TYR A 408 -17.38 -6.84 -21.78
N HIS A 409 -16.68 -6.91 -20.65
CA HIS A 409 -15.55 -6.03 -20.34
C HIS A 409 -14.26 -6.70 -20.78
N VAL A 410 -13.39 -5.95 -21.45
CA VAL A 410 -12.07 -6.39 -21.90
C VAL A 410 -11.01 -5.43 -21.37
N VAL A 411 -9.93 -5.99 -20.81
CA VAL A 411 -8.73 -5.25 -20.39
C VAL A 411 -7.47 -5.96 -20.90
N VAL A 412 -6.41 -5.19 -21.14
CA VAL A 412 -5.13 -5.71 -21.61
C VAL A 412 -4.01 -5.13 -20.75
N ARG A 413 -2.99 -5.94 -20.42
CA ARG A 413 -1.73 -5.44 -19.82
C ARG A 413 -0.53 -6.10 -20.48
N ALA A 414 0.59 -5.39 -20.48
CA ALA A 414 1.88 -5.93 -20.92
C ALA A 414 2.68 -6.51 -19.75
N ARG A 415 3.61 -7.41 -20.05
CA ARG A 415 4.50 -8.06 -19.08
C ARG A 415 5.92 -8.12 -19.61
N ASN A 416 6.90 -8.01 -18.72
CA ASN A 416 8.34 -8.17 -18.98
C ASN A 416 8.99 -9.01 -17.87
N ALA A 417 10.32 -9.00 -17.76
CA ALA A 417 11.04 -9.73 -16.71
C ALA A 417 10.83 -9.15 -15.28
N ALA A 418 10.55 -7.85 -15.15
CA ALA A 418 10.25 -7.20 -13.87
C ALA A 418 8.80 -7.46 -13.38
N GLY A 419 7.92 -7.95 -14.26
CA GLY A 419 6.56 -8.33 -13.92
C GLY A 419 5.53 -7.83 -14.91
N ALA A 420 4.26 -7.82 -14.48
CA ALA A 420 3.15 -7.30 -15.28
C ALA A 420 2.87 -5.84 -14.93
N GLY A 421 2.64 -5.02 -15.96
CA GLY A 421 2.19 -3.64 -15.81
C GLY A 421 0.73 -3.54 -15.37
N PRO A 422 0.21 -2.31 -15.16
CA PRO A 422 -1.19 -2.11 -14.84
C PRO A 422 -2.11 -2.47 -16.02
N TRP A 423 -3.34 -2.88 -15.70
CA TRP A 423 -4.40 -3.11 -16.68
C TRP A 423 -4.75 -1.83 -17.45
N SER A 424 -5.09 -1.95 -18.73
CA SER A 424 -5.70 -0.86 -19.49
C SER A 424 -7.02 -0.41 -18.85
N GLU A 425 -7.56 0.72 -19.30
CA GLU A 425 -8.98 0.99 -19.08
C GLU A 425 -9.82 -0.13 -19.71
N ALA A 426 -10.94 -0.45 -19.06
CA ALA A 426 -11.84 -1.50 -19.51
C ALA A 426 -12.71 -1.01 -20.67
N VAL A 427 -12.77 -1.79 -21.74
CA VAL A 427 -13.67 -1.54 -22.87
C VAL A 427 -14.88 -2.46 -22.76
N ALA A 428 -16.08 -1.87 -22.86
CA ALA A 428 -17.34 -2.62 -22.87
C ALA A 428 -17.82 -2.82 -24.31
N MET A 429 -18.00 -4.06 -24.74
CA MET A 429 -18.48 -4.37 -26.10
C MET A 429 -19.33 -5.64 -26.13
N ALA A 430 -20.36 -5.66 -26.98
CA ALA A 430 -21.16 -6.85 -27.27
C ALA A 430 -20.85 -7.38 -28.68
N PRO A 431 -20.53 -8.67 -28.84
CA PRO A 431 -20.52 -9.33 -30.15
C PRO A 431 -21.90 -9.20 -30.81
N LEU A 432 -21.92 -9.14 -32.14
CA LEU A 432 -23.15 -9.10 -32.91
C LEU A 432 -23.10 -10.14 -34.01
N SER A 433 -24.22 -10.80 -34.24
CA SER A 433 -24.32 -11.72 -35.37
C SER A 433 -24.21 -10.95 -36.68
N ALA A 434 -23.44 -11.52 -37.61
CA ALA A 434 -23.30 -11.01 -38.97
C ALA A 434 -24.39 -11.55 -39.91
N SER A 435 -25.34 -12.35 -39.42
CA SER A 435 -26.43 -12.85 -40.26
C SER A 435 -27.35 -11.71 -40.69
N ALA A 436 -27.69 -11.66 -41.98
CA ALA A 436 -28.78 -10.81 -42.44
C ALA A 436 -30.03 -11.11 -41.57
N PRO A 437 -30.82 -10.10 -41.19
CA PRO A 437 -32.05 -10.35 -40.45
C PRO A 437 -32.94 -11.30 -41.25
N ASP A 438 -33.56 -12.26 -40.58
CA ASP A 438 -34.60 -13.08 -41.20
C ASP A 438 -35.75 -12.22 -41.73
N ALA A 439 -36.59 -12.80 -42.59
CA ALA A 439 -37.84 -12.16 -42.97
C ALA A 439 -38.70 -11.85 -41.72
N VAL A 440 -39.43 -10.73 -41.75
CA VAL A 440 -40.41 -10.41 -40.71
C VAL A 440 -41.49 -11.48 -40.66
N GLY A 441 -41.85 -11.92 -39.46
CA GLY A 441 -42.94 -12.89 -39.27
C GLY A 441 -44.30 -12.19 -39.27
N SER A 442 -45.35 -12.92 -39.65
CA SER A 442 -46.75 -12.52 -39.45
C SER A 442 -47.08 -11.07 -39.84
N LEU A 443 -46.58 -10.60 -41.00
CA LEU A 443 -46.94 -9.29 -41.51
C LEU A 443 -48.46 -9.22 -41.78
N ALA A 444 -49.14 -8.35 -41.06
CA ALA A 444 -50.57 -8.09 -41.16
C ALA A 444 -50.82 -6.60 -41.40
N ALA A 445 -51.88 -6.30 -42.13
CA ALA A 445 -52.35 -4.95 -42.37
C ALA A 445 -53.83 -4.84 -41.96
N SER A 446 -54.18 -3.78 -41.25
CA SER A 446 -55.58 -3.41 -41.01
C SER A 446 -55.88 -2.08 -41.69
N ALA A 447 -57.01 -2.04 -42.40
CA ALA A 447 -57.46 -0.86 -43.12
C ALA A 447 -58.13 0.15 -42.17
N GLY A 448 -57.79 1.42 -42.33
CA GLY A 448 -58.51 2.55 -41.74
C GLY A 448 -58.86 3.59 -42.81
N ASP A 449 -59.59 4.63 -42.44
CA ASP A 449 -59.89 5.74 -43.36
C ASP A 449 -58.59 6.46 -43.75
N ARG A 450 -58.18 6.29 -45.02
CA ARG A 450 -56.95 6.85 -45.61
C ARG A 450 -55.65 6.49 -44.88
N GLN A 451 -55.64 5.36 -44.18
CA GLN A 451 -54.46 4.87 -43.45
C GLN A 451 -54.41 3.34 -43.47
N ALA A 452 -53.21 2.77 -43.46
CA ALA A 452 -53.00 1.35 -43.20
C ALA A 452 -52.17 1.18 -41.93
N GLN A 453 -52.65 0.37 -40.99
CA GLN A 453 -51.85 -0.02 -39.84
C GLN A 453 -51.19 -1.37 -40.11
N LEU A 454 -49.87 -1.38 -40.15
CA LEU A 454 -49.07 -2.57 -40.36
C LEU A 454 -48.59 -3.11 -39.03
N SER A 455 -48.68 -4.42 -38.80
CA SER A 455 -48.07 -5.12 -37.67
C SER A 455 -47.30 -6.34 -38.14
N TRP A 456 -46.18 -6.63 -37.49
CA TRP A 456 -45.37 -7.80 -37.79
C TRP A 456 -44.62 -8.27 -36.54
N VAL A 457 -44.13 -9.51 -36.60
CA VAL A 457 -43.19 -10.09 -35.65
C VAL A 457 -41.77 -9.83 -36.14
N ALA A 458 -40.90 -9.42 -35.23
CA ALA A 458 -39.49 -9.16 -35.55
C ALA A 458 -38.80 -10.42 -36.11
N PRO A 459 -37.74 -10.26 -36.92
CA PRO A 459 -36.92 -11.38 -37.41
C PRO A 459 -36.45 -12.30 -36.27
N ALA A 460 -36.46 -13.62 -36.51
CA ALA A 460 -36.04 -14.61 -35.52
C ALA A 460 -34.52 -14.55 -35.23
N SER A 461 -33.70 -14.22 -36.25
CA SER A 461 -32.27 -13.92 -36.15
C SER A 461 -31.92 -12.55 -36.73
N GLY A 462 -30.78 -11.98 -36.33
CA GLY A 462 -30.30 -10.67 -36.80
C GLY A 462 -31.15 -9.47 -36.36
N SER A 463 -31.93 -9.59 -35.28
CA SER A 463 -32.86 -8.56 -34.82
C SER A 463 -32.24 -7.45 -33.95
N ASP A 464 -30.97 -7.60 -33.55
CA ASP A 464 -30.25 -6.59 -32.77
C ASP A 464 -29.83 -5.39 -33.64
N GLY A 465 -30.44 -4.24 -33.41
CA GLY A 465 -30.17 -3.01 -34.16
C GLY A 465 -30.75 -2.98 -35.58
N VAL A 466 -31.70 -3.87 -35.88
CA VAL A 466 -32.38 -3.93 -37.18
C VAL A 466 -33.20 -2.66 -37.46
N THR A 467 -33.19 -2.19 -38.71
CA THR A 467 -34.07 -1.11 -39.18
C THR A 467 -35.07 -1.67 -40.19
N TYR A 468 -36.30 -1.16 -40.17
CA TYR A 468 -37.37 -1.63 -41.06
C TYR A 468 -37.57 -0.65 -42.21
N ARG A 469 -37.74 -1.21 -43.42
CA ARG A 469 -38.14 -0.48 -44.62
C ARG A 469 -39.53 -0.97 -45.03
N VAL A 470 -40.50 -0.07 -45.07
CA VAL A 470 -41.85 -0.34 -45.57
C VAL A 470 -41.98 0.22 -46.98
N THR A 471 -42.49 -0.60 -47.90
CA THR A 471 -42.76 -0.22 -49.29
C THR A 471 -44.19 -0.60 -49.62
N TRP A 472 -44.97 0.35 -50.15
CA TRP A 472 -46.34 0.14 -50.58
C TRP A 472 -46.55 0.74 -51.98
N TYR A 473 -47.53 0.22 -52.71
CA TYR A 473 -47.92 0.69 -54.03
C TYR A 473 -49.45 0.58 -54.18
N ASP A 474 -50.02 1.43 -55.03
CA ASP A 474 -51.44 1.44 -55.38
C ASP A 474 -51.64 0.57 -56.64
N GLU A 475 -52.40 -0.51 -56.51
CA GLU A 475 -52.67 -1.45 -57.62
C GLU A 475 -53.60 -0.87 -58.69
N ASP A 476 -54.45 0.10 -58.34
CA ASP A 476 -55.44 0.68 -59.25
C ASP A 476 -54.86 1.84 -60.09
N LEU A 477 -53.62 2.26 -59.82
CA LEU A 477 -52.86 3.27 -60.58
C LEU A 477 -52.00 2.69 -61.71
N ALA A 478 -52.25 1.44 -62.13
CA ALA A 478 -51.43 0.65 -63.08
C ALA A 478 -51.29 1.22 -64.53
N GLY A 479 -51.62 2.48 -64.78
CA GLY A 479 -51.36 3.21 -66.03
C GLY A 479 -50.23 4.25 -65.97
N SER A 480 -49.65 4.53 -64.79
CA SER A 480 -48.52 5.43 -64.60
C SER A 480 -47.50 4.79 -63.66
N GLU A 481 -46.21 4.87 -63.98
CA GLU A 481 -45.06 4.33 -63.21
C GLU A 481 -45.36 4.24 -61.69
N PRO A 482 -45.32 3.04 -61.07
CA PRO A 482 -45.72 2.86 -59.69
C PRO A 482 -44.84 3.73 -58.78
N SER A 483 -45.43 4.75 -58.15
CA SER A 483 -44.72 5.60 -57.20
C SER A 483 -44.61 4.88 -55.86
N ALA A 484 -43.53 4.09 -55.69
CA ALA A 484 -43.19 3.48 -54.43
C ALA A 484 -42.75 4.55 -53.43
N SER A 485 -43.51 4.75 -52.36
CA SER A 485 -43.10 5.59 -51.24
C SER A 485 -42.39 4.73 -50.19
N THR A 486 -41.32 5.26 -49.60
CA THR A 486 -40.50 4.55 -48.61
C THR A 486 -40.46 5.35 -47.31
N GLN A 487 -40.83 4.71 -46.21
CA GLN A 487 -40.54 5.22 -44.86
C GLN A 487 -39.56 4.30 -44.15
N SER A 488 -38.56 4.88 -43.48
CA SER A 488 -37.59 4.18 -42.65
C SER A 488 -37.77 4.62 -41.20
N ARG A 489 -37.89 3.66 -40.28
CA ARG A 489 -37.95 3.91 -38.85
C ARG A 489 -36.84 3.12 -38.14
N PRO A 490 -35.95 3.78 -37.38
CA PRO A 490 -35.12 3.10 -36.39
C PRO A 490 -36.01 2.74 -35.19
N ASP A 491 -35.86 1.54 -34.63
CA ASP A 491 -36.38 1.30 -33.29
C ASP A 491 -35.57 2.12 -32.26
N SER A 492 -36.27 2.54 -31.22
CA SER A 492 -35.90 3.64 -30.35
C SER A 492 -34.73 3.36 -29.38
N THR A 493 -34.20 4.46 -28.83
CA THR A 493 -33.06 4.46 -27.88
C THR A 493 -33.35 3.67 -26.60
N ARG A 494 -32.28 3.30 -25.88
CA ARG A 494 -32.26 2.48 -24.64
C ARG A 494 -33.28 2.90 -23.57
N ALA A 495 -33.74 4.16 -23.55
CA ALA A 495 -34.71 4.69 -22.59
C ALA A 495 -36.15 4.20 -22.83
N GLU A 496 -36.57 3.94 -24.07
CA GLU A 496 -37.94 3.51 -24.39
C GLU A 496 -38.17 1.99 -24.20
N ARG A 497 -37.09 1.23 -24.00
CA ARG A 497 -37.11 -0.25 -23.89
C ARG A 497 -37.64 -0.77 -22.55
N ARG A 498 -37.80 0.08 -21.52
CA ARG A 498 -38.23 -0.33 -20.17
C ARG A 498 -39.76 -0.44 -19.97
N GLU A 499 -40.59 0.00 -20.92
CA GLU A 499 -42.07 -0.01 -20.75
C GLU A 499 -42.85 -0.86 -21.77
N ARG A 500 -42.21 -1.54 -22.72
CA ARG A 500 -42.94 -2.36 -23.71
C ARG A 500 -42.36 -3.76 -23.84
N SER A 501 -42.74 -4.61 -22.90
CA SER A 501 -42.67 -6.07 -23.04
C SER A 501 -44.06 -6.57 -23.41
N ASN A 502 -44.10 -7.38 -24.47
CA ASN A 502 -45.25 -8.02 -25.12
C ASN A 502 -46.05 -7.18 -26.13
N ASP A 503 -46.02 -7.71 -27.36
CA ASP A 503 -46.94 -7.56 -28.49
C ASP A 503 -46.95 -6.27 -29.35
N GLN A 504 -46.71 -6.54 -30.64
CA GLN A 504 -47.00 -5.75 -31.84
C GLN A 504 -46.36 -4.37 -31.96
N ARG A 505 -45.42 -4.26 -32.93
CA ARG A 505 -44.94 -2.98 -33.45
C ARG A 505 -45.86 -2.55 -34.59
N SER A 506 -46.43 -1.36 -34.48
CA SER A 506 -47.31 -0.79 -35.49
C SER A 506 -46.71 0.44 -36.18
N VAL A 507 -46.88 0.51 -37.50
CA VAL A 507 -46.58 1.71 -38.30
C VAL A 507 -47.89 2.14 -38.97
N GLN A 508 -48.23 3.41 -38.84
CA GLN A 508 -49.29 4.04 -39.61
C GLN A 508 -48.67 4.66 -40.85
N VAL A 509 -49.16 4.25 -42.02
CA VAL A 509 -48.76 4.78 -43.32
C VAL A 509 -49.95 5.49 -43.96
#